data_AF-A0A7S3SNJ3-F1
#
_entry.id   AF-A0A7S3SNJ3-F1
#
_cell.length_a   1.000
_cell.length_b   1.000
_cell.length_c   1.000
_cell.angle_alpha   90.00
_cell.angle_beta   90.00
_cell.angle_gamma   90.00
#
_symmetry.space_group_name_H-M   'P 1'
#
loop_
_entity.id
_entity.type
_entity.pdbx_description
1 polymer ?
#
loop_
_entity_poly.entity_id
_entity_poly.type
_entity_poly.pdbx_seq_one_letter_code
_entity_poly.pdbx_strand_id
1 'polypeptide(L)'
;ERPGNRYAREGRGTCAELALRDAARAWACTQGPRASKSKQLGSSQLSLPENSVLIYAPAAFGLTVCMTATRLLRSCVETLVGIVLLPALLLIMFPFHLVVSPLIALGLCSSDAAVGVPPALLAWRRLPYLIPMVLFVDLPIAILFFPTHLIEGLFLRNPLILAVYNLCRRASQLPYHVPTLPDTESGLHARERSRANTNDGARYRGHDSIWAALEGDGDKVRPGDVRLISLNWLMALAERGDVLPRRQDLPEEAFLSSAQLRRIEQGARRGFDLAGFAEALQRFGKEPSPSSFLGFIASFFGRKRNPDRLLPVISVSYCWLEAAHPDREGRQLQLLSRKLRGLYGGRGLLGACREYGFSDMGVFLDWSSGYQKDPALWRGWMADQALYAKSDGALSEQQAADRRAYEASRTAEQKAAFDRMLSNTMDLWYAHSAITVVLLTQLPDELPAGFDQSRTYDTRGWTTFERCSAELAKSHQLQVAKWKLVIDVADEGGCSQRRLPTTPARMAQLLAGCRFTNGADSSLVLQLYAKTAAAVLGTV
;
A
#
# COMPACT_ATOMS: atom_id res chain seq x y z
N GLU A 1 53.01 12.24 -28.66
CA GLU A 1 52.64 10.95 -28.02
C GLU A 1 51.96 11.20 -26.68
N ARG A 2 50.74 10.71 -26.50
CA ARG A 2 50.00 10.60 -25.23
C ARG A 2 49.09 9.36 -25.36
N PRO A 3 49.03 8.43 -24.38
CA PRO A 3 48.06 7.36 -24.45
C PRO A 3 46.79 7.68 -23.63
N GLY A 4 45.65 7.67 -24.32
CA GLY A 4 44.50 6.82 -23.99
C GLY A 4 43.64 7.13 -22.75
N ASN A 5 42.70 8.06 -22.91
CA ASN A 5 41.52 8.21 -22.06
C ASN A 5 40.48 7.15 -22.46
N ARG A 6 39.93 6.36 -21.52
CA ARG A 6 38.85 5.38 -21.80
C ARG A 6 37.70 5.58 -20.80
N TYR A 7 36.77 6.48 -21.15
CA TYR A 7 35.43 6.54 -20.58
C TYR A 7 34.59 5.39 -21.14
N ALA A 8 34.12 4.49 -20.28
CA ALA A 8 33.12 3.49 -20.65
C ALA A 8 31.73 4.16 -20.62
N ARG A 9 31.13 4.30 -21.80
CA ARG A 9 29.71 4.62 -21.99
C ARG A 9 28.89 3.35 -21.70
N GLU A 10 28.23 3.27 -20.55
CA GLU A 10 27.14 2.33 -20.36
C GLU A 10 25.85 2.91 -20.95
N GLY A 11 25.24 2.18 -21.88
CA GLY A 11 24.04 2.57 -22.59
C GLY A 11 22.78 2.54 -21.70
N ARG A 12 21.91 3.53 -21.89
CA ARG A 12 20.57 3.60 -21.31
C ARG A 12 19.67 2.52 -21.93
N GLY A 13 19.50 1.40 -21.26
CA GLY A 13 18.43 0.43 -21.53
C GLY A 13 17.11 0.86 -20.88
N THR A 14 15.98 0.40 -21.42
CA THR A 14 14.66 0.66 -20.81
C THR A 14 14.45 -0.20 -19.55
N CYS A 15 13.64 0.23 -18.57
CA CYS A 15 13.44 -0.48 -17.30
C CYS A 15 12.98 -1.95 -17.44
N ALA A 16 12.29 -2.30 -18.54
CA ALA A 16 11.87 -3.68 -18.80
C ALA A 16 13.05 -4.60 -19.13
N GLU A 17 14.07 -4.09 -19.81
CA GLU A 17 15.28 -4.84 -20.17
C GLU A 17 16.17 -5.13 -18.96
N LEU A 18 16.25 -4.18 -18.02
CA LEU A 18 17.00 -4.36 -16.77
C LEU A 18 16.32 -5.40 -15.87
N ALA A 19 14.99 -5.37 -15.77
CA ALA A 19 14.22 -6.35 -14.99
C ALA A 19 14.31 -7.79 -15.55
N LEU A 20 14.31 -7.95 -16.89
CA LEU A 20 14.49 -9.25 -17.54
C LEU A 20 15.92 -9.79 -17.38
N ARG A 21 16.94 -8.91 -17.43
CA ARG A 21 18.34 -9.30 -17.18
C ARG A 21 18.59 -9.75 -15.75
N ASP A 22 17.99 -9.10 -14.76
CA ASP A 22 18.14 -9.47 -13.36
C ASP A 22 17.39 -10.77 -13.02
N ALA A 23 16.22 -11.00 -13.63
CA ALA A 23 15.50 -12.27 -13.51
C ALA A 23 16.28 -13.45 -14.14
N ALA A 24 16.95 -13.23 -15.28
CA ALA A 24 17.78 -14.26 -15.93
C ALA A 24 19.05 -14.59 -15.12
N ARG A 25 19.69 -13.59 -14.49
CA ARG A 25 20.83 -13.81 -13.58
C ARG A 25 20.42 -14.56 -12.30
N ALA A 26 19.26 -14.26 -11.75
CA ALA A 26 18.71 -14.98 -10.60
C ALA A 26 18.42 -16.46 -10.92
N TRP A 27 18.00 -16.77 -12.15
CA TRP A 27 17.75 -18.14 -12.59
C TRP A 27 19.05 -18.96 -12.76
N ALA A 28 20.10 -18.36 -13.35
CA ALA A 28 21.38 -19.04 -13.57
C ALA A 28 22.12 -19.42 -12.26
N CYS A 29 21.94 -18.66 -11.17
CA CYS A 29 22.55 -18.96 -9.87
C CYS A 29 21.88 -20.12 -9.10
N THR A 30 20.74 -20.65 -9.57
CA THR A 30 20.02 -21.74 -8.86
C THR A 30 20.40 -23.16 -9.31
N GLN A 31 21.25 -23.30 -10.33
CA GLN A 31 21.67 -24.59 -10.87
C GLN A 31 23.10 -24.93 -10.42
N GLY A 32 23.25 -25.40 -9.18
CA GLY A 32 24.46 -26.07 -8.66
C GLY A 32 24.27 -27.60 -8.61
N PRO A 33 25.34 -28.42 -8.69
CA PRO A 33 25.26 -29.80 -9.15
C PRO A 33 24.66 -30.78 -8.12
N ARG A 34 23.82 -31.71 -8.61
CA ARG A 34 23.21 -32.82 -7.85
C ARG A 34 24.25 -33.89 -7.52
N ALA A 35 24.42 -34.22 -6.24
CA ALA A 35 25.09 -35.43 -5.78
C ALA A 35 24.06 -36.50 -5.37
N SER A 36 24.22 -37.72 -5.90
CA SER A 36 23.39 -38.88 -5.62
C SER A 36 23.75 -39.56 -4.30
N LYS A 37 22.78 -39.94 -3.46
CA LYS A 37 22.93 -41.03 -2.49
C LYS A 37 21.63 -41.84 -2.37
N SER A 38 21.74 -43.12 -2.72
CA SER A 38 20.78 -44.20 -2.47
C SER A 38 20.82 -44.64 -1.00
N LYS A 39 19.68 -44.99 -0.40
CA LYS A 39 19.63 -45.85 0.80
C LYS A 39 18.43 -46.82 0.73
N GLN A 40 18.74 -48.05 1.12
CA GLN A 40 17.96 -49.29 1.04
C GLN A 40 16.70 -49.29 1.94
N LEU A 41 15.65 -49.98 1.47
CA LEU A 41 14.49 -50.39 2.27
C LEU A 41 14.84 -51.62 3.13
N GLY A 42 14.47 -51.57 4.41
CA GLY A 42 14.43 -52.70 5.33
C GLY A 42 12.98 -53.03 5.71
N SER A 43 12.66 -54.31 5.64
CA SER A 43 11.38 -54.98 5.90
C SER A 43 10.87 -54.89 7.33
N SER A 44 9.54 -54.89 7.53
CA SER A 44 8.88 -55.44 8.73
C SER A 44 7.42 -55.80 8.41
N GLN A 45 7.03 -57.04 8.74
CA GLN A 45 5.69 -57.63 8.63
C GLN A 45 4.80 -57.30 9.85
N LEU A 46 3.47 -57.40 9.67
CA LEU A 46 2.35 -57.73 10.59
C LEU A 46 1.19 -56.74 10.36
N SER A 47 -0.10 -57.05 10.41
CA SER A 47 -0.94 -58.26 10.45
C SER A 47 -2.39 -57.76 10.27
N LEU A 48 -3.21 -58.43 9.48
CA LEU A 48 -4.66 -58.17 9.34
C LEU A 48 -5.45 -58.88 10.46
N PRO A 49 -6.64 -58.35 10.80
CA PRO A 49 -7.79 -59.25 10.94
C PRO A 49 -9.07 -58.74 10.24
N GLU A 50 -9.69 -59.69 9.53
CA GLU A 50 -11.10 -60.10 9.61
C GLU A 50 -12.21 -59.04 9.65
N ASN A 51 -12.82 -58.81 8.48
CA ASN A 51 -14.25 -59.07 8.30
C ASN A 51 -14.59 -59.12 6.81
N SER A 52 -14.65 -60.34 6.28
CA SER A 52 -15.04 -60.65 4.91
C SER A 52 -16.55 -60.92 4.85
N VAL A 53 -17.27 -60.22 3.99
CA VAL A 53 -18.49 -60.78 3.39
C VAL A 53 -18.29 -60.82 1.88
N LEU A 54 -18.29 -62.04 1.39
CA LEU A 54 -17.99 -62.49 0.04
C LEU A 54 -19.32 -62.56 -0.74
N ILE A 55 -19.41 -61.94 -1.92
CA ILE A 55 -20.39 -62.32 -2.95
C ILE A 55 -19.60 -62.57 -4.23
N TYR A 56 -19.75 -63.79 -4.78
CA TYR A 56 -18.98 -64.32 -5.91
C TYR A 56 -19.76 -64.24 -7.23
N ALA A 57 -18.97 -64.13 -8.31
CA ALA A 57 -19.20 -64.51 -9.72
C ALA A 57 -19.71 -63.44 -10.71
N PRO A 58 -19.35 -63.53 -12.02
CA PRO A 58 -18.08 -63.93 -12.63
C PRO A 58 -17.56 -62.90 -13.66
N ALA A 59 -16.34 -63.14 -14.15
CA ALA A 59 -15.58 -62.26 -15.03
C ALA A 59 -16.23 -61.97 -16.40
N ALA A 60 -16.29 -60.69 -16.77
CA ALA A 60 -16.03 -60.18 -18.12
C ALA A 60 -15.84 -58.66 -18.04
N PHE A 61 -14.74 -58.16 -18.62
CA PHE A 61 -14.37 -56.77 -18.86
C PHE A 61 -15.41 -55.68 -18.49
N GLY A 62 -15.13 -54.90 -17.44
CA GLY A 62 -15.91 -53.71 -17.09
C GLY A 62 -15.18 -52.82 -16.09
N LEU A 63 -14.46 -51.82 -16.59
CA LEU A 63 -13.86 -50.78 -15.76
C LEU A 63 -14.96 -49.79 -15.32
N THR A 64 -15.69 -50.10 -14.25
CA THR A 64 -16.75 -49.22 -13.73
C THR A 64 -16.15 -48.07 -12.93
N VAL A 65 -15.84 -46.98 -13.61
CA VAL A 65 -15.45 -45.71 -12.99
C VAL A 65 -16.71 -45.06 -12.39
N CYS A 66 -16.85 -45.12 -11.06
CA CYS A 66 -17.86 -44.37 -10.33
C CYS A 66 -17.44 -42.88 -10.24
N MET A 67 -17.66 -42.12 -11.31
CA MET A 67 -17.62 -40.66 -11.28
C MET A 67 -18.99 -40.15 -10.85
N THR A 68 -19.05 -39.45 -9.72
CA THR A 68 -20.28 -38.78 -9.27
C THR A 68 -20.78 -37.81 -10.35
N ALA A 69 -22.08 -37.77 -10.61
CA ALA A 69 -22.69 -36.96 -11.67
C ALA A 69 -22.23 -35.48 -11.65
N THR A 70 -21.93 -34.94 -10.48
CA THR A 70 -21.35 -33.60 -10.28
C THR A 70 -19.91 -33.45 -10.79
N ARG A 71 -19.06 -34.48 -10.67
CA ARG A 71 -17.70 -34.47 -11.24
C ARG A 71 -17.73 -34.66 -12.75
N LEU A 72 -18.68 -35.45 -13.26
CA LEU A 72 -18.89 -35.65 -14.69
C LEU A 72 -19.43 -34.37 -15.35
N LEU A 73 -20.43 -33.72 -14.73
CA LEU A 73 -20.94 -32.42 -15.18
C LEU A 73 -19.88 -31.33 -15.11
N ARG A 74 -19.08 -31.29 -14.03
CA ARG A 74 -17.95 -30.37 -13.88
C ARG A 74 -16.89 -30.60 -14.95
N SER A 75 -16.49 -31.85 -15.18
CA SER A 75 -15.52 -32.21 -16.22
C SER A 75 -16.05 -31.89 -17.62
N CYS A 76 -17.33 -32.18 -17.91
CA CYS A 76 -17.95 -31.84 -19.20
C CYS A 76 -18.06 -30.33 -19.42
N VAL A 77 -18.40 -29.55 -18.39
CA VAL A 77 -18.44 -28.08 -18.48
C VAL A 77 -17.03 -27.49 -18.57
N GLU A 78 -16.05 -27.99 -17.81
CA GLU A 78 -14.64 -27.57 -17.89
C GLU A 78 -14.03 -27.92 -19.25
N THR A 79 -14.42 -29.06 -19.84
CA THR A 79 -13.98 -29.49 -21.18
C THR A 79 -14.66 -28.67 -22.27
N LEU A 80 -15.95 -28.34 -22.13
CA LEU A 80 -16.69 -27.49 -23.07
C LEU A 80 -16.19 -26.04 -23.04
N VAL A 81 -15.97 -25.49 -21.84
CA VAL A 81 -15.42 -24.15 -21.60
C VAL A 81 -13.96 -24.08 -22.05
N GLY A 82 -13.17 -25.12 -21.80
CA GLY A 82 -11.79 -25.25 -22.29
C GLY A 82 -11.72 -25.32 -23.82
N ILE A 83 -12.54 -26.13 -24.48
CA ILE A 83 -12.54 -26.28 -25.94
C ILE A 83 -13.08 -25.02 -26.64
N VAL A 84 -14.01 -24.30 -26.03
CA VAL A 84 -14.57 -23.05 -26.60
C VAL A 84 -13.70 -21.83 -26.33
N LEU A 85 -13.03 -21.74 -25.16
CA LEU A 85 -12.24 -20.55 -24.79
C LEU A 85 -10.74 -20.67 -25.08
N LEU A 86 -10.15 -21.87 -25.12
CA LEU A 86 -8.73 -22.07 -25.44
C LEU A 86 -8.33 -21.52 -26.82
N PRO A 87 -9.12 -21.70 -27.90
CA PRO A 87 -8.82 -21.07 -29.20
C PRO A 87 -8.95 -19.54 -29.14
N ALA A 88 -9.99 -19.03 -28.47
CA ALA A 88 -10.22 -17.60 -28.30
C ALA A 88 -9.11 -16.90 -27.50
N LEU A 89 -8.46 -17.65 -26.63
CA LEU A 89 -7.41 -17.19 -25.74
C LEU A 89 -6.01 -17.19 -26.35
N LEU A 90 -5.72 -18.22 -27.16
CA LEU A 90 -4.54 -18.25 -28.01
C LEU A 90 -4.59 -17.13 -29.06
N LEU A 91 -5.80 -16.74 -29.48
CA LEU A 91 -6.04 -15.48 -30.18
C LEU A 91 -5.71 -14.27 -29.29
N ILE A 92 -6.25 -14.13 -28.08
CA ILE A 92 -5.99 -12.98 -27.18
C ILE A 92 -4.50 -12.69 -26.89
N MET A 93 -3.63 -13.70 -26.87
CA MET A 93 -2.18 -13.53 -26.66
C MET A 93 -1.41 -13.00 -27.89
N PHE A 94 -2.05 -12.98 -29.05
CA PHE A 94 -1.45 -12.66 -30.34
C PHE A 94 -1.03 -11.17 -30.55
N PRO A 95 -1.78 -10.15 -30.10
CA PRO A 95 -1.41 -8.74 -30.31
C PRO A 95 -0.08 -8.39 -29.62
N PHE A 96 0.28 -9.13 -28.57
CA PHE A 96 1.57 -8.99 -27.89
C PHE A 96 2.74 -9.46 -28.77
N HIS A 97 2.51 -10.43 -29.65
CA HIS A 97 3.51 -10.92 -30.60
C HIS A 97 3.60 -10.05 -31.87
N LEU A 98 2.50 -9.43 -32.33
CA LEU A 98 2.49 -8.50 -33.49
C LEU A 98 3.10 -7.13 -33.22
N VAL A 99 3.02 -6.60 -32.00
CA VAL A 99 3.56 -5.25 -31.72
C VAL A 99 5.04 -5.32 -31.37
N VAL A 100 5.49 -6.41 -30.74
CA VAL A 100 6.88 -6.59 -30.30
C VAL A 100 7.76 -7.15 -31.43
N SER A 101 7.23 -8.00 -32.31
CA SER A 101 8.02 -8.64 -33.38
C SER A 101 8.56 -7.66 -34.45
N PRO A 102 7.79 -6.67 -34.96
CA PRO A 102 8.31 -5.70 -35.93
C PRO A 102 9.33 -4.75 -35.33
N LEU A 103 9.22 -4.44 -34.04
CA LEU A 103 10.16 -3.56 -33.33
C LEU A 103 11.52 -4.24 -33.08
N ILE A 104 11.52 -5.56 -32.84
CA ILE A 104 12.75 -6.36 -32.76
C ILE A 104 13.37 -6.54 -34.16
N ALA A 105 12.55 -6.77 -35.20
CA ALA A 105 13.02 -6.94 -36.58
C ALA A 105 13.55 -5.66 -37.23
N LEU A 106 13.04 -4.47 -36.83
CA LEU A 106 13.47 -3.17 -37.37
C LEU A 106 14.74 -2.61 -36.70
N GLY A 107 15.25 -3.22 -35.63
CA GLY A 107 16.52 -2.81 -35.02
C GLY A 107 16.56 -1.34 -34.58
N LEU A 108 15.42 -0.76 -34.17
CA LEU A 108 15.31 0.64 -33.72
C LEU A 108 16.02 0.91 -32.37
N CYS A 109 16.74 -0.08 -31.82
CA CYS A 109 17.64 0.05 -30.68
C CYS A 109 19.14 -0.09 -31.03
N SER A 110 19.53 -0.14 -32.31
CA SER A 110 20.96 -0.11 -32.70
C SER A 110 21.36 1.26 -33.23
N SER A 111 22.18 1.96 -32.46
CA SER A 111 22.86 3.18 -32.89
C SER A 111 24.01 2.79 -33.83
N ASP A 112 23.86 2.94 -35.14
CA ASP A 112 25.00 2.84 -36.05
C ASP A 112 25.06 4.00 -37.04
N ALA A 113 26.00 4.90 -36.75
CA ALA A 113 26.60 5.79 -37.70
C ALA A 113 27.47 4.95 -38.65
N ALA A 114 27.01 4.75 -39.89
CA ALA A 114 27.85 4.23 -40.97
C ALA A 114 27.79 5.20 -42.16
N VAL A 115 28.98 5.68 -42.51
CA VAL A 115 29.30 6.69 -43.51
C VAL A 115 28.88 6.27 -44.91
N GLY A 116 28.21 7.18 -45.65
CA GLY A 116 28.33 7.22 -47.12
C GLY A 116 27.16 6.76 -48.00
N VAL A 117 25.92 6.63 -47.52
CA VAL A 117 24.76 6.27 -48.39
C VAL A 117 23.62 7.31 -48.29
N PRO A 118 23.04 7.78 -49.41
CA PRO A 118 21.93 8.74 -49.40
C PRO A 118 20.67 8.19 -48.70
N PRO A 119 19.93 9.02 -47.91
CA PRO A 119 18.79 8.59 -47.09
C PRO A 119 17.65 7.89 -47.85
N ALA A 120 17.48 8.19 -49.14
CA ALA A 120 16.40 7.65 -49.97
C ALA A 120 16.54 6.14 -50.28
N LEU A 121 17.75 5.56 -50.15
CA LEU A 121 18.04 4.17 -50.53
C LEU A 121 18.08 3.20 -49.34
N LEU A 122 18.00 3.69 -48.10
CA LEU A 122 18.01 2.85 -46.89
C LEU A 122 16.71 2.07 -46.68
N ALA A 123 15.56 2.66 -47.05
CA ALA A 123 14.25 1.99 -46.96
C ALA A 123 14.10 0.81 -47.93
N TRP A 124 14.79 0.86 -49.07
CA TRP A 124 14.67 -0.12 -50.15
C TRP A 124 15.44 -1.42 -49.89
N ARG A 125 16.43 -1.42 -49.00
CA ARG A 125 17.25 -2.60 -48.70
C ARG A 125 16.57 -3.61 -47.77
N ARG A 126 15.51 -3.20 -47.04
CA ARG A 126 14.77 -4.05 -46.09
C ARG A 126 13.43 -4.57 -46.63
N LEU A 127 12.97 -4.04 -47.75
CA LEU A 127 11.74 -4.43 -48.44
C LEU A 127 11.63 -5.95 -48.76
N PRO A 128 12.72 -6.64 -49.19
CA PRO A 128 12.65 -8.07 -49.54
C PRO A 128 12.36 -9.00 -48.34
N TYR A 129 12.58 -8.53 -47.11
CA TYR A 129 12.35 -9.28 -45.87
C TYR A 129 11.05 -8.90 -45.18
N LEU A 130 10.52 -7.72 -45.47
CA LEU A 130 9.28 -7.18 -44.90
C LEU A 130 8.04 -7.75 -45.58
N ILE A 131 8.11 -7.93 -46.91
CA ILE A 131 7.00 -8.44 -47.73
C ILE A 131 6.64 -9.88 -47.33
N PRO A 132 7.59 -10.84 -47.16
CA PRO A 132 7.24 -12.19 -46.72
C PRO A 132 6.72 -12.26 -45.28
N MET A 133 7.26 -11.45 -44.35
CA MET A 133 6.80 -11.43 -42.97
C MET A 133 5.37 -10.88 -42.83
N VAL A 134 5.06 -9.79 -43.54
CA VAL A 134 3.70 -9.21 -43.50
C VAL A 134 2.68 -10.12 -44.19
N LEU A 135 3.03 -10.77 -45.30
CA LEU A 135 2.12 -11.64 -46.06
C LEU A 135 1.90 -13.03 -45.44
N PHE A 136 2.95 -13.68 -44.92
CA PHE A 136 2.87 -15.05 -44.42
C PHE A 136 2.73 -15.16 -42.90
N VAL A 137 2.98 -14.07 -42.17
CA VAL A 137 2.80 -14.01 -40.72
C VAL A 137 1.69 -13.02 -40.41
N ASP A 138 1.91 -11.70 -40.53
CA ASP A 138 1.03 -10.67 -39.96
C ASP A 138 -0.40 -10.60 -40.55
N LEU A 139 -0.57 -10.91 -41.85
CA LEU A 139 -1.86 -10.86 -42.55
C LEU A 139 -2.83 -12.01 -42.17
N PRO A 140 -2.42 -13.30 -42.14
CA PRO A 140 -3.24 -14.39 -41.60
C PRO A 140 -3.74 -14.15 -40.16
N ILE A 141 -2.91 -13.49 -39.37
CA ILE A 141 -3.16 -13.15 -37.98
C ILE A 141 -4.22 -12.03 -37.84
N ALA A 142 -4.10 -10.96 -38.64
CA ALA A 142 -5.04 -9.85 -38.62
C ALA A 142 -6.44 -10.27 -39.11
N ILE A 143 -6.51 -11.18 -40.08
CA ILE A 143 -7.77 -11.75 -40.62
C ILE A 143 -8.50 -12.59 -39.55
N LEU A 144 -7.78 -13.21 -38.61
CA LEU A 144 -8.34 -13.93 -37.47
C LEU A 144 -8.85 -13.00 -36.34
N PHE A 145 -8.42 -11.73 -36.29
CA PHE A 145 -8.70 -10.77 -35.20
C PHE A 145 -9.84 -9.77 -35.48
N PHE A 146 -10.23 -9.59 -36.73
CA PHE A 146 -11.37 -8.75 -37.13
C PHE A 146 -12.73 -9.14 -36.47
N PRO A 147 -13.03 -10.43 -36.21
CA PRO A 147 -14.26 -10.84 -35.53
C PRO A 147 -14.33 -10.44 -34.04
N THR A 148 -13.20 -10.20 -33.36
CA THR A 148 -13.15 -9.96 -31.91
C THR A 148 -13.59 -8.54 -31.53
N HIS A 149 -13.35 -7.54 -32.39
CA HIS A 149 -13.93 -6.19 -32.22
C HIS A 149 -15.44 -6.17 -32.49
N LEU A 150 -15.92 -7.05 -33.38
CA LEU A 150 -17.35 -7.27 -33.62
C LEU A 150 -18.02 -7.88 -32.37
N ILE A 151 -17.33 -8.79 -31.67
CA ILE A 151 -17.80 -9.44 -30.43
C ILE A 151 -17.77 -8.50 -29.21
N GLU A 152 -16.77 -7.61 -29.10
CA GLU A 152 -16.71 -6.60 -28.03
C GLU A 152 -17.93 -5.64 -28.07
N GLY A 153 -18.36 -5.27 -29.27
CA GLY A 153 -19.58 -4.47 -29.49
C GLY A 153 -20.89 -5.23 -29.23
N LEU A 154 -20.93 -6.54 -29.50
CA LEU A 154 -22.16 -7.36 -29.45
C LEU A 154 -22.38 -8.07 -28.09
N PHE A 155 -21.34 -8.39 -27.32
CA PHE A 155 -21.45 -9.28 -26.13
C PHE A 155 -21.16 -8.61 -24.77
N LEU A 156 -20.28 -7.61 -24.68
CA LEU A 156 -19.88 -6.99 -23.39
C LEU A 156 -20.89 -5.98 -22.82
N ARG A 157 -21.98 -5.71 -23.54
CA ARG A 157 -23.15 -4.97 -23.03
C ARG A 157 -24.31 -5.88 -22.62
N ASN A 158 -24.18 -7.20 -22.72
CA ASN A 158 -25.30 -8.12 -22.47
C ASN A 158 -25.31 -8.61 -21.00
N PRO A 159 -26.32 -8.23 -20.18
CA PRO A 159 -26.35 -8.51 -18.74
C PRO A 159 -26.43 -10.00 -18.38
N LEU A 160 -26.82 -10.88 -19.31
CA LEU A 160 -26.96 -12.32 -19.10
C LEU A 160 -25.63 -13.03 -18.84
N ILE A 161 -24.54 -12.59 -19.47
CA ILE A 161 -23.21 -13.22 -19.33
C ILE A 161 -22.58 -12.86 -17.98
N LEU A 162 -22.80 -11.63 -17.49
CA LEU A 162 -22.38 -11.23 -16.14
C LEU A 162 -23.13 -12.03 -15.06
N ALA A 163 -24.39 -12.40 -15.30
CA ALA A 163 -25.19 -13.20 -14.37
C ALA A 163 -24.63 -14.64 -14.26
N VAL A 164 -24.27 -15.25 -15.40
CA VAL A 164 -23.65 -16.59 -15.43
C VAL A 164 -22.28 -16.59 -14.77
N TYR A 165 -21.46 -15.56 -14.99
CA TYR A 165 -20.16 -15.41 -14.33
C TYR A 165 -20.27 -15.35 -12.79
N ASN A 166 -21.25 -14.60 -12.27
CA ASN A 166 -21.50 -14.51 -10.83
C ASN A 166 -22.03 -15.82 -10.23
N LEU A 167 -22.79 -16.61 -11.02
CA LEU A 167 -23.30 -17.92 -10.60
C LEU A 167 -22.17 -18.95 -10.47
N CYS A 168 -21.26 -19.00 -11.45
CA CYS A 168 -20.08 -19.87 -11.40
C CYS A 168 -19.15 -19.50 -10.24
N ARG A 169 -19.01 -18.20 -9.95
CA ARG A 169 -18.24 -17.73 -8.79
C ARG A 169 -18.88 -18.15 -7.45
N ARG A 170 -20.20 -18.08 -7.29
CA ARG A 170 -20.87 -18.58 -6.06
C ARG A 170 -20.75 -20.09 -5.90
N ALA A 171 -20.81 -20.86 -6.98
CA ALA A 171 -20.62 -22.31 -6.93
C ALA A 171 -19.21 -22.72 -6.46
N SER A 172 -18.19 -21.90 -6.75
CA SER A 172 -16.81 -22.11 -6.28
C SER A 172 -16.56 -21.78 -4.80
N GLN A 173 -17.53 -21.18 -4.10
CA GLN A 173 -17.39 -20.73 -2.70
C GLN A 173 -18.12 -21.61 -1.66
N LEU A 174 -18.72 -22.74 -2.06
CA LEU A 174 -19.32 -23.69 -1.11
C LEU A 174 -18.23 -24.44 -0.32
N PRO A 175 -18.17 -24.31 1.02
CA PRO A 175 -17.16 -24.98 1.81
C PRO A 175 -17.56 -26.44 2.05
N TYR A 176 -16.64 -27.36 1.74
CA TYR A 176 -16.71 -28.74 2.21
C TYR A 176 -16.29 -28.73 3.69
N HIS A 177 -17.24 -28.45 4.60
CA HIS A 177 -17.04 -28.62 6.03
C HIS A 177 -17.84 -29.86 6.47
N VAL A 178 -17.14 -30.98 6.66
CA VAL A 178 -17.65 -32.08 7.50
C VAL A 178 -17.38 -31.65 8.95
N PRO A 179 -18.33 -31.77 9.89
CA PRO A 179 -18.09 -31.42 11.28
C PRO A 179 -17.36 -32.58 11.97
N THR A 180 -16.16 -32.34 12.47
CA THR A 180 -15.48 -33.23 13.42
C THR A 180 -15.43 -32.53 14.77
N LEU A 181 -16.09 -33.12 15.78
CA LEU A 181 -15.95 -32.75 17.19
C LEU A 181 -14.56 -33.19 17.71
N PRO A 182 -14.11 -32.62 18.86
CA PRO A 182 -12.71 -32.47 19.20
C PRO A 182 -12.15 -33.75 19.80
N ASP A 183 -10.84 -33.97 19.61
CA ASP A 183 -9.98 -34.47 20.68
C ASP A 183 -8.48 -34.41 20.29
N THR A 184 -7.72 -33.84 21.22
CA THR A 184 -6.33 -34.08 21.64
C THR A 184 -5.16 -34.13 20.65
N GLU A 185 -4.25 -33.17 20.88
CA GLU A 185 -2.78 -33.25 20.88
C GLU A 185 -2.09 -34.33 20.03
N SER A 186 -1.28 -33.89 19.06
CA SER A 186 0.12 -34.33 18.93
C SER A 186 0.83 -33.50 17.88
N GLY A 187 1.93 -32.88 18.30
CA GLY A 187 2.75 -32.02 17.45
C GLY A 187 3.46 -32.80 16.35
N LEU A 188 3.72 -32.10 15.23
CA LEU A 188 4.87 -32.29 14.35
C LEU A 188 4.91 -31.09 13.40
N HIS A 189 5.62 -30.03 13.82
CA HIS A 189 5.93 -28.88 12.98
C HIS A 189 6.90 -29.32 11.86
N ALA A 190 6.35 -29.54 10.66
CA ALA A 190 7.15 -29.56 9.43
C ALA A 190 7.64 -28.14 9.17
N ARG A 191 8.95 -27.97 9.36
CA ARG A 191 9.71 -26.72 9.31
C ARG A 191 9.83 -26.23 7.87
N GLU A 192 8.81 -25.57 7.36
CA GLU A 192 8.92 -24.76 6.16
C GLU A 192 9.61 -23.44 6.54
N ARG A 193 10.85 -23.25 6.06
CA ARG A 193 11.70 -22.11 6.39
C ARG A 193 11.18 -20.87 5.66
N SER A 194 10.06 -20.32 6.14
CA SER A 194 9.55 -19.01 5.78
C SER A 194 10.55 -17.96 6.25
N ARG A 195 11.02 -17.08 5.36
CA ARG A 195 11.80 -15.91 5.78
C ARG A 195 10.98 -15.17 6.84
N ALA A 196 11.56 -14.97 8.01
CA ALA A 196 10.94 -14.24 9.11
C ALA A 196 10.69 -12.79 8.69
N ASN A 197 9.55 -12.52 8.05
CA ASN A 197 8.91 -11.22 8.20
C ASN A 197 8.48 -11.19 9.66
N THR A 198 9.14 -10.37 10.47
CA THR A 198 8.70 -10.13 11.85
C THR A 198 7.23 -9.71 11.81
N ASN A 199 6.42 -10.22 12.72
CA ASN A 199 5.00 -9.85 12.87
C ASN A 199 4.80 -8.31 12.94
N ASP A 200 5.87 -7.57 13.28
CA ASP A 200 5.92 -6.11 13.38
C ASP A 200 5.71 -5.37 12.04
N GLY A 201 6.16 -5.93 10.91
CA GLY A 201 6.00 -5.26 9.61
C GLY A 201 4.55 -5.25 9.11
N ALA A 202 3.76 -6.25 9.51
CA ALA A 202 2.33 -6.34 9.19
C ALA A 202 1.55 -5.16 9.79
N ARG A 203 1.97 -4.67 10.96
CA ARG A 203 1.37 -3.52 11.64
C ARG A 203 1.35 -2.25 10.78
N TYR A 204 2.30 -2.06 9.86
CA TYR A 204 2.36 -0.85 9.02
C TYR A 204 1.76 -1.04 7.62
N ARG A 205 1.25 -2.23 7.32
CA ARG A 205 0.72 -2.59 6.00
C ARG A 205 -0.75 -3.04 6.05
N GLY A 206 -1.15 -3.70 7.13
CA GLY A 206 -2.49 -4.25 7.31
C GLY A 206 -3.45 -3.21 7.88
N HIS A 207 -4.63 -3.10 7.26
CA HIS A 207 -5.68 -2.17 7.69
C HIS A 207 -6.15 -2.40 9.13
N ASP A 208 -6.08 -3.65 9.60
CA ASP A 208 -6.50 -4.04 10.96
C ASP A 208 -5.79 -3.25 12.06
N SER A 209 -4.53 -2.84 11.82
CA SER A 209 -3.78 -2.00 12.76
C SER A 209 -4.41 -0.62 12.97
N ILE A 210 -4.94 -0.02 11.90
CA ILE A 210 -5.60 1.28 11.96
C ILE A 210 -6.98 1.15 12.60
N TRP A 211 -7.69 0.07 12.29
CA TRP A 211 -8.96 -0.22 12.94
C TRP A 211 -8.79 -0.46 14.43
N ALA A 212 -7.80 -1.24 14.85
CA ALA A 212 -7.45 -1.44 16.25
C ALA A 212 -7.03 -0.13 16.95
N ALA A 213 -6.36 0.79 16.23
CA ALA A 213 -6.02 2.11 16.79
C ALA A 213 -7.25 3.01 17.03
N LEU A 214 -8.36 2.78 16.32
CA LEU A 214 -9.61 3.56 16.46
C LEU A 214 -10.63 2.87 17.38
N GLU A 215 -10.77 1.55 17.24
CA GLU A 215 -11.77 0.71 17.90
C GLU A 215 -11.23 0.12 19.23
N GLY A 216 -9.92 0.20 19.45
CA GLY A 216 -9.21 -0.48 20.53
C GLY A 216 -8.70 -1.86 20.10
N ASP A 217 -7.61 -2.30 20.72
CA ASP A 217 -6.98 -3.60 20.48
C ASP A 217 -7.22 -4.60 21.63
N GLY A 218 -7.93 -4.18 22.68
CA GLY A 218 -8.19 -4.97 23.88
C GLY A 218 -7.04 -5.01 24.89
N ASP A 219 -5.92 -4.34 24.62
CA ASP A 219 -4.71 -4.34 25.46
C ASP A 219 -4.18 -2.91 25.66
N LYS A 220 -3.58 -2.32 24.62
CA LYS A 220 -2.79 -1.08 24.70
C LYS A 220 -3.55 0.15 24.24
N VAL A 221 -4.61 -0.03 23.46
CA VAL A 221 -5.43 1.05 22.90
C VAL A 221 -6.89 0.81 23.24
N ARG A 222 -7.57 1.87 23.69
CA ARG A 222 -9.00 1.85 24.00
C ARG A 222 -9.79 2.62 22.94
N PRO A 223 -11.07 2.26 22.71
CA PRO A 223 -11.95 3.05 21.85
C PRO A 223 -11.97 4.51 22.31
N GLY A 224 -11.79 5.42 21.36
CA GLY A 224 -11.74 6.84 21.66
C GLY A 224 -10.42 7.33 22.25
N ASP A 225 -9.34 6.55 22.31
CA ASP A 225 -8.02 7.16 22.57
C ASP A 225 -7.62 8.12 21.43
N VAL A 226 -8.02 7.81 20.20
CA VAL A 226 -7.86 8.65 19.01
C VAL A 226 -9.20 8.92 18.34
N ARG A 227 -9.39 10.15 17.84
CA ARG A 227 -10.52 10.50 16.96
C ARG A 227 -10.02 11.15 15.67
N LEU A 228 -10.71 10.87 14.57
CA LEU A 228 -10.40 11.45 13.26
C LEU A 228 -11.48 12.44 12.86
N ILE A 229 -11.07 13.58 12.33
CA ILE A 229 -11.97 14.67 11.96
C ILE A 229 -12.36 14.53 10.49
N SER A 230 -13.59 14.84 10.13
CA SER A 230 -13.99 14.91 8.72
C SER A 230 -13.16 15.97 7.99
N LEU A 231 -12.53 15.61 6.88
CA LEU A 231 -11.81 16.57 6.03
C LEU A 231 -12.78 17.62 5.49
N ASN A 232 -14.01 17.24 5.11
CA ASN A 232 -15.05 18.20 4.72
C ASN A 232 -15.31 19.23 5.83
N TRP A 233 -15.52 18.76 7.07
CA TRP A 233 -15.81 19.63 8.21
C TRP A 233 -14.63 20.55 8.51
N LEU A 234 -13.41 20.02 8.51
CA LEU A 234 -12.18 20.78 8.75
C LEU A 234 -11.96 21.87 7.69
N MET A 235 -12.22 21.56 6.42
CA MET A 235 -12.14 22.53 5.33
C MET A 235 -13.19 23.64 5.47
N ALA A 236 -14.42 23.29 5.88
CA ALA A 236 -15.48 24.26 6.11
C ALA A 236 -15.19 25.18 7.32
N LEU A 237 -14.59 24.65 8.39
CA LEU A 237 -14.10 25.45 9.53
C LEU A 237 -13.08 26.48 9.05
N ALA A 238 -12.10 26.05 8.24
CA ALA A 238 -11.09 26.93 7.69
C ALA A 238 -11.67 28.03 6.77
N GLU A 239 -12.76 27.76 6.04
CA GLU A 239 -13.44 28.73 5.16
C GLU A 239 -14.08 29.86 5.93
N ARG A 240 -14.65 29.55 7.10
CA ARG A 240 -15.20 30.56 8.00
C ARG A 240 -14.12 31.41 8.67
N GLY A 241 -12.87 30.97 8.60
CA GLY A 241 -11.74 31.61 9.26
C GLY A 241 -11.67 31.31 10.75
N ASP A 242 -12.37 30.27 11.21
CA ASP A 242 -12.41 29.86 12.61
C ASP A 242 -11.12 29.13 13.04
N VAL A 243 -10.88 29.09 14.34
CA VAL A 243 -9.75 28.38 14.96
C VAL A 243 -10.16 26.95 15.29
N LEU A 244 -9.25 25.98 15.08
CA LEU A 244 -9.49 24.58 15.43
C LEU A 244 -9.54 24.39 16.96
N PRO A 245 -10.71 24.06 17.55
CA PRO A 245 -10.81 23.81 18.98
C PRO A 245 -10.05 22.55 19.39
N ARG A 246 -9.82 22.38 20.70
CA ARG A 246 -9.31 21.12 21.25
C ARG A 246 -10.27 20.00 20.93
N ARG A 247 -9.76 18.78 20.88
CA ARG A 247 -10.55 17.57 20.71
C ARG A 247 -11.83 17.55 21.57
N GLN A 248 -11.72 17.82 22.88
CA GLN A 248 -12.86 17.73 23.80
C GLN A 248 -13.89 18.86 23.64
N ASP A 249 -13.54 19.94 22.94
CA ASP A 249 -14.41 21.09 22.69
C ASP A 249 -15.04 21.04 21.28
N LEU A 250 -14.66 20.05 20.46
CA LEU A 250 -15.22 19.83 19.13
C LEU A 250 -16.58 19.15 19.21
N PRO A 251 -17.54 19.54 18.35
CA PRO A 251 -18.84 18.91 18.34
C PRO A 251 -18.76 17.52 17.68
N GLU A 252 -19.70 16.63 18.00
CA GLU A 252 -19.66 15.23 17.57
C GLU A 252 -19.68 15.06 16.04
N GLU A 253 -20.37 15.94 15.32
CA GLU A 253 -20.41 15.97 13.85
C GLU A 253 -19.08 16.28 13.18
N ALA A 254 -18.10 16.84 13.92
CA ALA A 254 -16.77 17.06 13.40
C ALA A 254 -16.03 15.74 13.15
N PHE A 255 -16.42 14.66 13.82
CA PHE A 255 -15.69 13.40 13.83
C PHE A 255 -16.29 12.35 12.91
N LEU A 256 -15.41 11.51 12.34
CA LEU A 256 -15.80 10.30 11.62
C LEU A 256 -15.56 9.07 12.49
N SER A 257 -16.63 8.29 12.72
CA SER A 257 -16.52 6.98 13.38
C SER A 257 -15.83 5.95 12.48
N SER A 258 -15.28 4.88 13.07
CA SER A 258 -14.66 3.79 12.31
C SER A 258 -15.66 3.14 11.32
N ALA A 259 -16.93 3.01 11.71
CA ALA A 259 -17.99 2.51 10.85
C ALA A 259 -18.24 3.42 9.63
N GLN A 260 -18.21 4.75 9.81
CA GLN A 260 -18.29 5.70 8.70
C GLN A 260 -17.07 5.56 7.78
N LEU A 261 -15.86 5.47 8.33
CA LEU A 261 -14.63 5.31 7.55
C LEU A 261 -14.62 3.99 6.75
N ARG A 262 -15.07 2.87 7.33
CA ARG A 262 -15.22 1.59 6.61
C ARG A 262 -16.24 1.69 5.47
N ARG A 263 -17.35 2.40 5.67
CA ARG A 263 -18.33 2.65 4.58
C ARG A 263 -17.73 3.49 3.46
N ILE A 264 -16.93 4.51 3.79
CA ILE A 264 -16.20 5.32 2.80
C ILE A 264 -15.20 4.45 2.06
N GLU A 265 -14.45 3.59 2.77
CA GLU A 265 -13.48 2.68 2.17
C GLU A 265 -14.14 1.71 1.18
N GLN A 266 -15.33 1.19 1.53
CA GLN A 266 -16.16 0.37 0.64
C GLN A 266 -16.63 1.13 -0.61
N GLY A 267 -16.60 2.47 -0.61
CA GLY A 267 -16.85 3.31 -1.78
C GLY A 267 -15.75 3.27 -2.84
N ALA A 268 -14.56 2.75 -2.51
CA ALA A 268 -13.40 2.74 -3.40
C ALA A 268 -13.69 2.16 -4.78
N ARG A 269 -13.01 2.70 -5.79
CA ARG A 269 -13.11 2.29 -7.18
C ARG A 269 -12.57 0.88 -7.37
N ARG A 270 -13.11 0.18 -8.37
CA ARG A 270 -12.58 -1.10 -8.82
C ARG A 270 -11.48 -0.87 -9.85
N GLY A 271 -10.36 -1.56 -9.67
CA GLY A 271 -9.29 -1.64 -10.65
C GLY A 271 -8.95 -3.08 -10.98
N PHE A 272 -7.85 -3.27 -11.69
CA PHE A 272 -7.34 -4.58 -12.04
C PHE A 272 -6.79 -5.29 -10.79
N ASP A 273 -7.06 -6.59 -10.64
CA ASP A 273 -6.54 -7.37 -9.52
C ASP A 273 -5.11 -7.86 -9.79
N LEU A 274 -4.15 -6.93 -9.73
CA LEU A 274 -2.72 -7.23 -9.95
C LEU A 274 -2.17 -8.31 -9.01
N ALA A 275 -2.66 -8.37 -7.76
CA ALA A 275 -2.25 -9.39 -6.80
C ALA A 275 -2.80 -10.76 -7.19
N GLY A 276 -4.10 -10.85 -7.48
CA GLY A 276 -4.72 -12.09 -7.96
C GLY A 276 -4.11 -12.56 -9.29
N PHE A 277 -3.75 -11.64 -10.18
CA PHE A 277 -3.02 -11.92 -11.41
C PHE A 277 -1.64 -12.52 -11.16
N ALA A 278 -0.84 -11.89 -10.29
CA ALA A 278 0.50 -12.38 -9.95
C ALA A 278 0.45 -13.77 -9.29
N GLU A 279 -0.51 -14.00 -8.39
CA GLU A 279 -0.74 -15.31 -7.76
C GLU A 279 -1.14 -16.38 -8.80
N ALA A 280 -2.05 -16.04 -9.72
CA ALA A 280 -2.49 -16.95 -10.77
C ALA A 280 -1.35 -17.29 -11.75
N LEU A 281 -0.52 -16.31 -12.11
CA LEU A 281 0.68 -16.51 -12.93
C LEU A 281 1.69 -17.42 -12.22
N GLN A 282 1.93 -17.20 -10.93
CA GLN A 282 2.84 -18.04 -10.14
C GLN A 282 2.33 -19.48 -10.03
N ARG A 283 1.01 -19.65 -9.82
CA ARG A 283 0.38 -20.97 -9.78
C ARG A 283 0.50 -21.70 -11.12
N PHE A 284 0.25 -21.00 -12.22
CA PHE A 284 0.42 -21.55 -13.57
C PHE A 284 1.86 -21.98 -13.84
N GLY A 285 2.85 -21.18 -13.41
CA GLY A 285 4.27 -21.52 -13.56
C GLY A 285 4.73 -22.71 -12.71
N LYS A 286 4.19 -22.89 -11.50
CA LYS A 286 4.54 -24.01 -10.62
C LYS A 286 3.82 -25.32 -10.97
N GLU A 287 2.54 -25.23 -11.31
CA GLU A 287 1.65 -26.36 -11.59
C GLU A 287 0.90 -26.12 -12.90
N PRO A 288 1.55 -26.30 -14.07
CA PRO A 288 0.90 -26.09 -15.36
C PRO A 288 -0.17 -27.17 -15.57
N SER A 289 -1.43 -26.77 -15.51
CA SER A 289 -2.61 -27.61 -15.68
C SER A 289 -3.71 -26.81 -16.38
N PRO A 290 -4.71 -27.47 -17.00
CA PRO A 290 -5.83 -26.74 -17.62
C PRO A 290 -6.56 -25.82 -16.65
N SER A 291 -6.67 -26.19 -15.37
CA SER A 291 -7.32 -25.39 -14.34
C SER A 291 -6.48 -24.19 -13.90
N SER A 292 -5.15 -24.35 -13.74
CA SER A 292 -4.27 -23.21 -13.44
C SER A 292 -4.16 -22.24 -14.61
N PHE A 293 -4.22 -22.75 -15.85
CA PHE A 293 -4.29 -21.94 -17.06
C PHE A 293 -5.59 -21.14 -17.14
N LEU A 294 -6.75 -21.78 -16.96
CA LEU A 294 -8.05 -21.10 -16.90
C LEU A 294 -8.09 -20.05 -15.77
N GLY A 295 -7.48 -20.35 -14.62
CA GLY A 295 -7.33 -19.41 -13.51
C GLY A 295 -6.47 -18.19 -13.87
N PHE A 296 -5.32 -18.41 -14.53
CA PHE A 296 -4.47 -17.34 -15.05
C PHE A 296 -5.23 -16.44 -16.03
N ILE A 297 -6.03 -17.01 -16.92
CA ILE A 297 -6.87 -16.26 -17.84
C ILE A 297 -7.96 -15.46 -17.15
N ALA A 298 -8.69 -16.10 -16.24
CA ALA A 298 -9.73 -15.43 -15.49
C ALA A 298 -9.16 -14.23 -14.70
N SER A 299 -7.90 -14.30 -14.27
CA SER A 299 -7.24 -13.22 -13.55
C SER A 299 -7.02 -11.94 -14.37
N PHE A 300 -6.92 -12.01 -15.72
CA PHE A 300 -6.90 -10.82 -16.58
C PHE A 300 -8.21 -10.01 -16.54
N PHE A 301 -9.32 -10.66 -16.18
CA PHE A 301 -10.61 -10.00 -16.00
C PHE A 301 -10.93 -9.75 -14.53
N GLY A 302 -10.03 -10.16 -13.62
CA GLY A 302 -10.14 -9.95 -12.19
C GLY A 302 -10.21 -8.46 -11.87
N ARG A 303 -11.35 -8.04 -11.29
CA ARG A 303 -11.52 -6.67 -10.79
C ARG A 303 -11.61 -6.69 -9.27
N LYS A 304 -10.70 -5.96 -8.62
CA LYS A 304 -10.66 -5.81 -7.17
C LYS A 304 -11.06 -4.39 -6.78
N ARG A 305 -11.88 -4.27 -5.73
CA ARG A 305 -12.21 -2.98 -5.12
C ARG A 305 -11.04 -2.53 -4.24
N ASN A 306 -10.73 -1.24 -4.24
CA ASN A 306 -9.58 -0.69 -3.53
C ASN A 306 -8.27 -1.42 -3.91
N PRO A 307 -7.91 -1.47 -5.21
CA PRO A 307 -6.72 -2.21 -5.67
C PRO A 307 -5.43 -1.66 -5.07
N ASP A 308 -5.41 -0.36 -4.73
CA ASP A 308 -4.29 0.33 -4.10
C ASP A 308 -4.19 0.10 -2.58
N ARG A 309 -5.18 -0.60 -1.99
CA ARG A 309 -5.24 -0.92 -0.55
C ARG A 309 -5.09 0.32 0.34
N LEU A 310 -5.74 1.41 -0.02
CA LEU A 310 -5.69 2.69 0.71
C LEU A 310 -6.80 2.79 1.76
N LEU A 311 -6.58 3.56 2.80
CA LEU A 311 -7.61 3.93 3.77
C LEU A 311 -8.03 5.39 3.55
N PRO A 312 -9.31 5.74 3.81
CA PRO A 312 -9.79 7.12 3.73
C PRO A 312 -9.32 7.94 4.93
N VAL A 313 -8.01 7.99 5.17
CA VAL A 313 -7.37 8.65 6.31
C VAL A 313 -6.20 9.49 5.83
N ILE A 314 -6.12 10.72 6.35
CA ILE A 314 -4.99 11.64 6.17
C ILE A 314 -4.39 11.92 7.54
N SER A 315 -3.06 11.95 7.62
CA SER A 315 -2.34 12.52 8.76
C SER A 315 -1.68 13.82 8.33
N VAL A 316 -1.81 14.87 9.15
CA VAL A 316 -1.22 16.18 8.85
C VAL A 316 -0.05 16.42 9.80
N SER A 317 1.14 16.58 9.23
CA SER A 317 2.33 17.03 9.95
C SER A 317 2.53 18.52 9.73
N TYR A 318 2.68 19.27 10.82
CA TYR A 318 2.70 20.73 10.79
C TYR A 318 3.43 21.30 12.01
N CYS A 319 3.73 22.60 11.98
CA CYS A 319 4.48 23.25 13.04
C CYS A 319 3.57 23.80 14.13
N TRP A 320 3.81 23.46 15.39
CA TRP A 320 3.19 24.21 16.49
C TRP A 320 3.78 25.63 16.56
N LEU A 321 2.97 26.66 16.34
CA LEU A 321 3.43 28.05 16.38
C LEU A 321 3.76 28.50 17.80
N GLU A 322 2.98 28.04 18.78
CA GLU A 322 3.17 28.35 20.19
C GLU A 322 3.17 27.08 21.04
N ALA A 323 3.71 27.15 22.26
CA ALA A 323 3.77 26.01 23.17
C ALA A 323 2.38 25.57 23.68
N ALA A 324 1.45 26.52 23.83
CA ALA A 324 0.12 26.26 24.38
C ALA A 324 -0.88 25.77 23.33
N HIS A 325 -0.75 26.27 22.10
CA HIS A 325 -1.71 26.03 21.03
C HIS A 325 -0.97 26.03 19.67
N PRO A 326 -1.28 25.10 18.77
CA PRO A 326 -0.62 25.01 17.48
C PRO A 326 -0.82 26.23 16.56
N ASP A 327 -2.03 26.79 16.56
CA ASP A 327 -2.48 27.81 15.61
C ASP A 327 -3.57 28.72 16.20
N ARG A 328 -3.20 29.60 17.15
CA ARG A 328 -4.18 30.39 17.94
C ARG A 328 -5.10 31.26 17.09
N GLU A 329 -4.62 31.68 15.92
CA GLU A 329 -5.32 32.59 15.01
C GLU A 329 -5.94 31.86 13.80
N GLY A 330 -5.81 30.53 13.71
CA GLY A 330 -6.36 29.75 12.59
C GLY A 330 -5.62 29.95 11.26
N ARG A 331 -4.46 30.62 11.25
CA ARG A 331 -3.71 30.95 10.03
C ARG A 331 -3.12 29.72 9.35
N GLN A 332 -2.63 28.75 10.12
CA GLN A 332 -2.16 27.49 9.55
C GLN A 332 -3.29 26.66 8.99
N LEU A 333 -4.43 26.60 9.68
CA LEU A 333 -5.60 25.89 9.19
C LEU A 333 -6.09 26.49 7.85
N GLN A 334 -6.16 27.82 7.76
CA GLN A 334 -6.49 28.53 6.53
C GLN A 334 -5.47 28.25 5.41
N LEU A 335 -4.17 28.27 5.71
CA LEU A 335 -3.10 27.93 4.77
C LEU A 335 -3.24 26.49 4.27
N LEU A 336 -3.39 25.53 5.18
CA LEU A 336 -3.58 24.12 4.87
C LEU A 336 -4.78 23.93 3.92
N SER A 337 -5.92 24.51 4.28
CA SER A 337 -7.14 24.39 3.48
C SER A 337 -6.98 24.99 2.08
N ARG A 338 -6.39 26.19 1.97
CA ARG A 338 -6.07 26.84 0.70
C ARG A 338 -5.19 25.96 -0.18
N LYS A 339 -4.11 25.40 0.39
CA LYS A 339 -3.20 24.54 -0.35
C LYS A 339 -3.85 23.24 -0.77
N LEU A 340 -4.58 22.57 0.11
CA LEU A 340 -5.30 21.33 -0.20
C LEU A 340 -6.31 21.49 -1.34
N ARG A 341 -6.96 22.66 -1.46
CA ARG A 341 -7.82 22.97 -2.62
C ARG A 341 -7.04 23.22 -3.91
N GLY A 342 -5.87 23.85 -3.82
CA GLY A 342 -5.03 24.15 -4.99
C GLY A 342 -4.45 22.90 -5.68
N LEU A 343 -4.32 21.80 -4.95
CA LEU A 343 -3.75 20.55 -5.47
C LEU A 343 -4.53 19.97 -6.67
N TYR A 344 -3.83 19.21 -7.51
CA TYR A 344 -4.39 18.42 -8.60
C TYR A 344 -5.17 19.22 -9.66
N GLY A 345 -4.66 20.42 -9.97
CA GLY A 345 -5.23 21.33 -10.96
C GLY A 345 -6.49 22.04 -10.45
N GLY A 346 -6.49 22.44 -9.17
CA GLY A 346 -7.62 23.13 -8.54
C GLY A 346 -8.81 22.23 -8.15
N ARG A 347 -8.75 20.93 -8.43
CA ARG A 347 -9.76 19.95 -7.96
C ARG A 347 -9.64 19.67 -6.46
N GLY A 348 -8.47 19.93 -5.90
CA GLY A 348 -8.13 19.67 -4.51
C GLY A 348 -7.93 18.19 -4.18
N LEU A 349 -7.29 17.94 -3.03
CA LEU A 349 -7.06 16.57 -2.53
C LEU A 349 -8.36 15.81 -2.36
N LEU A 350 -9.36 16.42 -1.72
CA LEU A 350 -10.66 15.81 -1.51
C LEU A 350 -11.38 15.47 -2.84
N GLY A 351 -11.23 16.31 -3.87
CA GLY A 351 -11.75 16.01 -5.21
C GLY A 351 -11.10 14.76 -5.82
N ALA A 352 -9.78 14.63 -5.71
CA ALA A 352 -9.05 13.44 -6.16
C ALA A 352 -9.45 12.18 -5.37
N CYS A 353 -9.68 12.29 -4.06
CA CYS A 353 -10.17 11.19 -3.23
C CYS A 353 -11.60 10.77 -3.62
N ARG A 354 -12.48 11.73 -3.94
CA ARG A 354 -13.85 11.46 -4.41
C ARG A 354 -13.87 10.75 -5.77
N GLU A 355 -12.97 11.09 -6.70
CA GLU A 355 -12.81 10.35 -7.96
C GLU A 355 -12.42 8.89 -7.76
N TYR A 356 -11.72 8.59 -6.66
CA TYR A 356 -11.39 7.23 -6.26
C TYR A 356 -12.51 6.54 -5.49
N GLY A 357 -13.56 7.26 -5.09
CA GLY A 357 -14.72 6.73 -4.37
C GLY A 357 -14.69 6.98 -2.86
N PHE A 358 -13.71 7.72 -2.34
CA PHE A 358 -13.72 8.19 -0.97
C PHE A 358 -14.51 9.50 -0.89
N SER A 359 -15.74 9.44 -0.39
CA SER A 359 -16.63 10.61 -0.28
C SER A 359 -16.11 11.67 0.70
N ASP A 360 -15.34 11.23 1.70
CA ASP A 360 -14.66 12.05 2.71
C ASP A 360 -13.37 11.35 3.17
N MET A 361 -12.58 12.01 4.01
CA MET A 361 -11.35 11.46 4.61
C MET A 361 -11.33 11.80 6.11
N GLY A 362 -10.91 10.86 6.96
CA GLY A 362 -10.61 11.12 8.36
C GLY A 362 -9.25 11.77 8.52
N VAL A 363 -9.17 12.91 9.19
CA VAL A 363 -7.95 13.68 9.41
C VAL A 363 -7.44 13.44 10.82
N PHE A 364 -6.22 12.93 10.91
CA PHE A 364 -5.42 12.90 12.12
C PHE A 364 -4.61 14.20 12.23
N LEU A 365 -4.86 14.90 13.33
CA LEU A 365 -4.15 16.10 13.77
C LEU A 365 -3.91 15.92 15.27
N ASP A 366 -2.66 15.84 15.71
CA ASP A 366 -2.29 15.62 17.12
C ASP A 366 -3.11 16.48 18.12
N TRP A 367 -3.36 17.76 17.80
CA TRP A 367 -4.14 18.71 18.58
C TRP A 367 -5.60 18.31 18.79
N SER A 368 -6.23 17.77 17.76
CA SER A 368 -7.69 17.57 17.72
C SER A 368 -8.08 16.09 17.65
N SER A 369 -7.09 15.20 17.50
CA SER A 369 -7.23 13.75 17.55
C SER A 369 -6.91 13.17 18.93
N GLY A 370 -6.07 13.83 19.72
CA GLY A 370 -5.75 13.49 21.12
C GLY A 370 -6.34 14.49 22.12
N TYR A 371 -6.48 14.10 23.40
CA TYR A 371 -6.90 15.03 24.44
C TYR A 371 -5.82 16.07 24.75
N GLN A 372 -6.21 17.33 24.85
CA GLN A 372 -5.27 18.45 25.05
C GLN A 372 -5.47 19.17 26.37
N LYS A 373 -4.45 19.91 26.83
CA LYS A 373 -4.59 20.82 27.99
C LYS A 373 -5.25 22.12 27.53
N ASP A 374 -5.78 22.90 28.47
CA ASP A 374 -6.43 24.17 28.17
C ASP A 374 -5.41 25.29 27.90
N PRO A 375 -5.32 25.80 26.66
CA PRO A 375 -4.41 26.89 26.32
C PRO A 375 -4.76 28.21 27.02
N ALA A 376 -6.00 28.41 27.50
CA ALA A 376 -6.39 29.61 28.24
C ALA A 376 -5.76 29.68 29.64
N LEU A 377 -5.38 28.52 30.20
CA LEU A 377 -4.70 28.42 31.48
C LEU A 377 -3.18 28.51 31.35
N TRP A 378 -2.65 28.55 30.12
CA TRP A 378 -1.22 28.79 29.88
C TRP A 378 -0.81 30.20 30.30
N ARG A 379 0.39 30.33 30.87
CA ARG A 379 1.00 31.61 31.26
C ARG A 379 2.35 31.78 30.59
N GLY A 380 2.70 33.03 30.27
CA GLY A 380 3.93 33.34 29.52
C GLY A 380 5.20 32.76 30.15
N TRP A 381 5.28 32.74 31.49
CA TRP A 381 6.42 32.16 32.21
C TRP A 381 6.57 30.64 31.99
N MET A 382 5.50 29.92 31.65
CA MET A 382 5.55 28.47 31.38
C MET A 382 6.32 28.13 30.11
N ALA A 383 6.60 29.10 29.24
CA ALA A 383 7.47 28.92 28.08
C ALA A 383 8.94 28.78 28.48
N ASP A 384 9.34 29.26 29.66
CA ASP A 384 10.68 29.04 30.21
C ASP A 384 10.76 27.62 30.79
N GLN A 385 11.46 26.73 30.08
CA GLN A 385 11.62 25.33 30.47
C GLN A 385 12.34 25.15 31.80
N ALA A 386 13.37 25.96 32.06
CA ALA A 386 14.16 25.86 33.26
C ALA A 386 13.33 26.24 34.48
N LEU A 387 12.47 27.25 34.32
CA LEU A 387 11.49 27.64 35.34
C LEU A 387 10.38 26.60 35.47
N TYR A 388 9.81 26.11 34.36
CA TYR A 388 8.74 25.12 34.35
C TYR A 388 9.14 23.78 34.99
N ALA A 389 10.43 23.39 34.87
CA ALA A 389 10.95 22.16 35.43
C ALA A 389 11.23 22.23 36.95
N LYS A 390 11.16 23.40 37.58
CA LYS A 390 11.38 23.54 39.03
C LYS A 390 10.31 22.80 39.84
N SER A 391 10.68 22.31 41.03
CA SER A 391 9.72 21.75 41.97
C SER A 391 8.70 22.80 42.43
N ASP A 392 7.51 22.37 42.86
CA ASP A 392 6.45 23.27 43.33
C ASP A 392 6.95 24.24 44.42
N GLY A 393 7.82 23.78 45.32
CA GLY A 393 8.38 24.62 46.39
C GLY A 393 9.43 25.64 45.96
N ALA A 394 9.97 25.51 44.73
CA ALA A 394 10.93 26.45 44.14
C ALA A 394 10.28 27.47 43.19
N LEU A 395 8.95 27.38 42.99
CA LEU A 395 8.14 28.35 42.29
C LEU A 395 7.49 29.30 43.30
N SER A 396 7.12 30.51 42.85
CA SER A 396 6.18 31.32 43.64
C SER A 396 4.84 30.61 43.77
N GLU A 397 4.08 30.92 44.83
CA GLU A 397 2.77 30.32 45.07
C GLU A 397 1.83 30.46 43.88
N GLN A 398 1.80 31.65 43.25
CA GLN A 398 1.01 31.89 42.04
C GLN A 398 1.46 31.03 40.86
N GLN A 399 2.76 30.91 40.61
CA GLN A 399 3.28 30.06 39.53
C GLN A 399 2.96 28.58 39.77
N ALA A 400 3.08 28.10 41.01
CA ALA A 400 2.70 26.74 41.36
C ALA A 400 1.18 26.52 41.14
N ALA A 401 0.34 27.47 41.54
CA ALA A 401 -1.11 27.41 41.34
C ALA A 401 -1.49 27.43 39.84
N ASP A 402 -0.90 28.34 39.05
CA ASP A 402 -1.10 28.43 37.60
C ASP A 402 -0.73 27.11 36.92
N ARG A 403 0.43 26.53 37.27
CA ARG A 403 0.87 25.23 36.72
C ARG A 403 -0.08 24.11 37.09
N ARG A 404 -0.50 24.02 38.35
CA ARG A 404 -1.46 22.99 38.79
C ARG A 404 -2.79 23.12 38.04
N ALA A 405 -3.30 24.34 37.85
CA ALA A 405 -4.51 24.58 37.08
C ALA A 405 -4.35 24.14 35.61
N TYR A 406 -3.23 24.46 34.97
CA TYR A 406 -2.94 24.04 33.61
C TYR A 406 -2.79 22.52 33.47
N GLU A 407 -2.08 21.86 34.41
CA GLU A 407 -1.94 20.40 34.43
C GLU A 407 -3.28 19.69 34.70
N ALA A 408 -4.12 20.24 35.58
CA ALA A 408 -5.44 19.70 35.93
C ALA A 408 -6.52 19.98 34.87
N SER A 409 -6.21 20.80 33.84
CA SER A 409 -7.14 21.10 32.74
C SER A 409 -7.48 19.90 31.85
N ARG A 410 -6.76 18.79 32.03
CA ARG A 410 -7.02 17.48 31.44
C ARG A 410 -7.29 16.51 32.58
N THR A 411 -8.41 15.78 32.53
CA THR A 411 -8.71 14.78 33.56
C THR A 411 -7.68 13.64 33.55
N ALA A 412 -7.62 12.86 34.63
CA ALA A 412 -6.71 11.71 34.71
C ALA A 412 -6.96 10.69 33.59
N GLU A 413 -8.23 10.45 33.24
CA GLU A 413 -8.65 9.55 32.17
C GLU A 413 -8.23 10.08 30.80
N GLN A 414 -8.42 11.39 30.57
CA GLN A 414 -8.01 12.06 29.35
C GLN A 414 -6.48 12.05 29.19
N LYS A 415 -5.74 12.24 30.29
CA LYS A 415 -4.27 12.12 30.30
C LYS A 415 -3.85 10.69 29.95
N ALA A 416 -4.45 9.69 30.58
CA ALA A 416 -4.14 8.29 30.29
C ALA A 416 -4.46 7.91 28.84
N ALA A 417 -5.55 8.42 28.28
CA ALA A 417 -5.90 8.23 26.86
C ALA A 417 -4.88 8.88 25.92
N PHE A 418 -4.44 10.11 26.23
CA PHE A 418 -3.39 10.78 25.47
C PHE A 418 -2.05 10.02 25.53
N ASP A 419 -1.66 9.54 26.71
CA ASP A 419 -0.42 8.78 26.91
C ASP A 419 -0.44 7.46 26.12
N ARG A 420 -1.59 6.76 26.08
CA ARG A 420 -1.80 5.57 25.24
C ARG A 420 -1.72 5.90 23.75
N MET A 421 -2.40 6.95 23.29
CA MET A 421 -2.31 7.40 21.89
C MET A 421 -0.85 7.65 21.49
N LEU A 422 -0.13 8.45 22.29
CA LEU A 422 1.24 8.87 22.01
C LEU A 422 2.19 7.66 21.95
N SER A 423 2.05 6.72 22.89
CA SER A 423 2.98 5.59 23.02
C SER A 423 2.68 4.44 22.06
N ASN A 424 1.40 4.23 21.70
CA ASN A 424 0.95 3.02 21.02
C ASN A 424 0.46 3.25 19.59
N THR A 425 0.17 4.49 19.17
CA THR A 425 -0.42 4.76 17.84
C THR A 425 0.27 5.86 17.04
N MET A 426 1.06 6.74 17.67
CA MET A 426 1.65 7.91 16.99
C MET A 426 2.47 7.53 15.75
N ASP A 427 3.22 6.44 15.82
CA ASP A 427 3.98 5.87 14.72
C ASP A 427 3.10 5.43 13.52
N LEU A 428 1.91 4.87 13.77
CA LEU A 428 1.00 4.38 12.73
C LEU A 428 0.52 5.50 11.82
N TRP A 429 0.06 6.61 12.39
CA TRP A 429 -0.58 7.68 11.63
C TRP A 429 0.34 8.27 10.56
N TYR A 430 1.65 8.26 10.82
CA TYR A 430 2.65 8.72 9.86
C TYR A 430 3.26 7.58 9.04
N ALA A 431 3.58 6.42 9.61
CA ALA A 431 4.32 5.38 8.91
C ALA A 431 3.45 4.41 8.08
N HIS A 432 2.16 4.25 8.41
CA HIS A 432 1.31 3.25 7.77
C HIS A 432 1.21 3.45 6.25
N SER A 433 1.29 2.36 5.48
CA SER A 433 1.40 2.40 4.02
C SER A 433 0.10 2.78 3.31
N ALA A 434 -1.04 2.59 3.97
CA ALA A 434 -2.37 2.89 3.43
C ALA A 434 -2.90 4.30 3.76
N ILE A 435 -2.19 5.06 4.61
CA ILE A 435 -2.59 6.42 5.03
C ILE A 435 -1.91 7.45 4.11
N THR A 436 -2.60 8.56 3.83
CA THR A 436 -1.98 9.71 3.15
C THR A 436 -1.39 10.66 4.18
N VAL A 437 -0.15 11.12 4.01
CA VAL A 437 0.46 12.10 4.90
C VAL A 437 0.62 13.42 4.15
N VAL A 438 0.12 14.49 4.78
CA VAL A 438 0.24 15.86 4.30
C VAL A 438 1.25 16.60 5.18
N LEU A 439 2.29 17.14 4.58
CA LEU A 439 3.34 17.91 5.23
C LEU A 439 3.06 19.39 4.97
N LEU A 440 2.70 20.13 6.01
CA LEU A 440 2.57 21.59 5.98
C LEU A 440 3.92 22.22 6.31
N THR A 441 4.80 22.26 5.32
CA THR A 441 6.19 22.71 5.50
C THR A 441 6.33 24.23 5.39
N GLN A 442 5.41 24.88 4.69
CA GLN A 442 5.28 26.33 4.60
C GLN A 442 4.64 26.89 5.88
N LEU A 443 5.24 27.95 6.43
CA LEU A 443 4.65 28.75 7.50
C LEU A 443 3.62 29.75 6.95
N PRO A 444 2.61 30.14 7.75
CA PRO A 444 1.67 31.19 7.35
C PRO A 444 2.37 32.54 7.19
N ASP A 445 1.82 33.40 6.33
CA ASP A 445 2.36 34.73 6.05
C ASP A 445 2.32 35.63 7.31
N GLU A 446 1.26 35.47 8.10
CA GLU A 446 1.09 36.12 9.40
C GLU A 446 1.45 35.14 10.52
N LEU A 447 2.46 35.51 11.32
CA LEU A 447 2.98 34.71 12.43
C LEU A 447 2.69 35.40 13.77
N PRO A 448 2.50 34.65 14.87
CA PRO A 448 2.28 35.23 16.18
C PRO A 448 3.41 36.17 16.60
N ALA A 449 3.07 37.18 17.41
CA ALA A 449 4.04 38.14 17.92
C ALA A 449 5.17 37.43 18.70
N GLY A 450 6.43 37.73 18.35
CA GLY A 450 7.60 37.12 18.97
C GLY A 450 7.94 35.71 18.45
N PHE A 451 7.25 35.22 17.42
CA PHE A 451 7.62 33.96 16.77
C PHE A 451 8.98 34.05 16.08
N ASP A 452 9.90 33.16 16.46
CA ASP A 452 11.20 33.01 15.81
C ASP A 452 11.04 32.35 14.43
N GLN A 453 11.16 33.15 13.37
CA GLN A 453 11.03 32.70 11.97
C GLN A 453 12.07 31.66 11.57
N SER A 454 13.18 31.53 12.30
CA SER A 454 14.14 30.45 12.05
C SER A 454 13.61 29.06 12.44
N ARG A 455 12.51 28.99 13.22
CA ARG A 455 11.85 27.74 13.63
C ARG A 455 10.95 27.17 12.54
N THR A 456 11.53 26.90 11.38
CA THR A 456 10.87 26.29 10.23
C THR A 456 10.57 24.80 10.48
N TYR A 457 9.79 24.19 9.58
CA TYR A 457 9.44 22.78 9.64
C TYR A 457 10.66 21.85 9.78
N ASP A 458 11.71 22.08 9.02
CA ASP A 458 12.90 21.21 8.97
C ASP A 458 13.82 21.35 10.17
N THR A 459 13.59 22.34 11.04
CA THR A 459 14.40 22.58 12.25
C THR A 459 13.79 21.93 13.50
N ARG A 460 12.66 21.22 13.37
CA ARG A 460 11.89 20.68 14.50
C ARG A 460 11.98 19.15 14.55
N GLY A 461 12.10 18.62 15.76
CA GLY A 461 12.33 17.18 15.96
C GLY A 461 11.12 16.31 15.58
N TRP A 462 9.93 16.69 16.04
CA TRP A 462 8.69 15.94 15.75
C TRP A 462 8.35 15.93 14.26
N THR A 463 8.37 17.10 13.59
CA THR A 463 8.11 17.20 12.15
C THR A 463 9.13 16.40 11.31
N THR A 464 10.38 16.31 11.77
CA THR A 464 11.42 15.47 11.17
C THR A 464 11.06 13.99 11.29
N PHE A 465 10.62 13.55 12.47
CA PHE A 465 10.13 12.19 12.69
C PHE A 465 8.94 11.84 11.80
N GLU A 466 7.95 12.72 11.74
CA GLU A 466 6.72 12.54 10.97
C GLU A 466 7.02 12.42 9.48
N ARG A 467 7.85 13.32 8.94
CA ARG A 467 8.30 13.26 7.55
C ARG A 467 9.06 11.97 7.26
N CYS A 468 10.10 11.67 8.04
CA CYS A 468 10.91 10.48 7.82
C CYS A 468 10.07 9.20 7.90
N SER A 469 9.12 9.12 8.84
CA SER A 469 8.20 7.99 9.00
C SER A 469 7.27 7.84 7.79
N ALA A 470 6.71 8.94 7.30
CA ALA A 470 5.89 8.96 6.10
C ALA A 470 6.64 8.43 4.88
N GLU A 471 7.93 8.73 4.78
CA GLU A 471 8.79 8.33 3.67
C GLU A 471 9.28 6.87 3.74
N LEU A 472 8.88 6.05 4.73
CA LEU A 472 9.30 4.65 4.85
C LEU A 472 8.53 3.68 3.94
N ALA A 473 7.23 3.51 4.17
CA ALA A 473 6.47 2.35 3.65
C ALA A 473 5.54 2.64 2.46
N LYS A 474 5.27 3.90 2.15
CA LYS A 474 4.23 4.28 1.18
C LYS A 474 4.64 3.96 -0.25
N SER A 475 3.71 3.46 -1.06
CA SER A 475 3.96 3.19 -2.49
C SER A 475 4.00 4.50 -3.28
N HIS A 476 4.91 4.59 -4.27
CA HIS A 476 4.90 5.65 -5.28
C HIS A 476 4.07 5.26 -6.51
N GLN A 477 3.86 3.97 -6.74
CA GLN A 477 3.07 3.44 -7.84
C GLN A 477 1.70 3.02 -7.33
N LEU A 478 0.70 3.83 -7.67
CA LEU A 478 -0.72 3.53 -7.45
C LEU A 478 -1.36 3.23 -8.81
N GLN A 479 -2.31 2.31 -8.83
CA GLN A 479 -3.01 1.84 -10.01
C GLN A 479 -4.17 2.76 -10.39
N VAL A 480 -4.96 3.21 -9.41
CA VAL A 480 -6.20 3.94 -9.66
C VAL A 480 -6.23 5.28 -8.94
N ALA A 481 -5.69 5.36 -7.73
CA ALA A 481 -5.59 6.62 -6.99
C ALA A 481 -4.70 7.63 -7.74
N LYS A 482 -5.20 8.86 -7.87
CA LYS A 482 -4.56 9.95 -8.62
C LYS A 482 -3.90 11.01 -7.72
N TRP A 483 -3.71 10.69 -6.44
CA TRP A 483 -2.99 11.54 -5.49
C TRP A 483 -1.76 10.81 -4.96
N LYS A 484 -0.85 11.56 -4.33
CA LYS A 484 0.36 11.01 -3.72
C LYS A 484 0.09 10.68 -2.26
N LEU A 485 0.74 9.64 -1.74
CA LEU A 485 0.58 9.27 -0.33
C LEU A 485 1.45 10.11 0.63
N VAL A 486 2.43 10.83 0.11
CA VAL A 486 3.18 11.88 0.85
C VAL A 486 3.07 13.14 0.03
N ILE A 487 2.42 14.16 0.60
CA ILE A 487 2.10 15.42 -0.08
C ILE A 487 2.79 16.52 0.71
N ASP A 488 3.75 17.21 0.10
CA ASP A 488 4.23 18.48 0.63
C ASP A 488 3.45 19.61 -0.02
N VAL A 489 2.73 20.37 0.78
CA VAL A 489 1.82 21.42 0.29
C VAL A 489 2.53 22.74 -0.03
N ALA A 490 3.82 22.87 0.33
CA ALA A 490 4.63 24.00 -0.12
C ALA A 490 4.96 23.90 -1.62
N ASP A 491 5.05 22.68 -2.16
CA ASP A 491 5.24 22.44 -3.59
C ASP A 491 3.88 22.55 -4.32
N GLU A 492 3.79 23.42 -5.34
CA GLU A 492 2.55 23.69 -6.09
C GLU A 492 1.95 22.44 -6.76
N GLY A 493 2.77 21.42 -7.05
CA GLY A 493 2.33 20.13 -7.59
C GLY A 493 2.00 19.08 -6.51
N GLY A 494 2.11 19.44 -5.23
CA GLY A 494 2.09 18.48 -4.11
C GLY A 494 3.30 17.53 -4.13
N CYS A 495 4.37 17.91 -4.83
CA CYS A 495 5.54 17.07 -5.04
C CYS A 495 6.59 17.26 -3.93
N SER A 496 6.59 16.44 -2.90
CA SER A 496 7.86 16.19 -2.22
C SER A 496 8.74 15.36 -3.15
N GLN A 497 9.96 15.81 -3.48
CA GLN A 497 11.01 14.89 -3.93
C GLN A 497 11.31 13.96 -2.76
N ARG A 498 10.58 12.83 -2.69
CA ARG A 498 10.66 11.88 -1.58
C ARG A 498 12.11 11.47 -1.40
N ARG A 499 12.61 11.68 -0.18
CA ARG A 499 13.98 11.31 0.18
C ARG A 499 14.12 9.79 0.26
N LEU A 500 15.35 9.31 0.15
CA LEU A 500 15.62 7.90 0.45
C LEU A 500 15.21 7.60 1.90
N PRO A 501 14.67 6.39 2.17
CA PRO A 501 14.32 5.98 3.52
C PRO A 501 15.46 6.25 4.50
N THR A 502 15.17 7.00 5.56
CA THR A 502 16.18 7.46 6.52
C THR A 502 16.52 6.33 7.49
N THR A 503 17.80 5.97 7.63
CA THR A 503 18.24 4.98 8.63
C THR A 503 18.17 5.55 10.05
N PRO A 504 18.06 4.72 11.10
CA PRO A 504 18.10 5.22 12.49
C PRO A 504 19.35 6.05 12.81
N ALA A 505 20.52 5.68 12.28
CA ALA A 505 21.75 6.44 12.44
C ALA A 505 21.67 7.83 11.77
N ARG A 506 21.10 7.92 10.57
CA ARG A 506 20.87 9.21 9.91
C ARG A 506 19.82 10.05 10.64
N MET A 507 18.78 9.42 11.19
CA MET A 507 17.79 10.10 12.01
C MET A 507 18.42 10.76 13.23
N ALA A 508 19.33 10.06 13.93
CA ALA A 508 20.06 10.63 15.06
C ALA A 508 20.87 11.89 14.66
N GLN A 509 21.51 11.88 13.48
CA GLN A 509 22.21 13.06 12.95
C GLN A 509 21.26 14.23 12.64
N LEU A 510 20.08 13.94 12.08
CA LEU A 510 19.08 14.97 11.79
C LEU A 510 18.55 15.59 13.09
N LEU A 511 18.23 14.76 14.09
CA LEU A 511 17.72 15.21 15.37
C LEU A 511 18.73 16.03 16.17
N ALA A 512 20.04 15.78 16.01
CA ALA A 512 21.08 16.57 16.66
C ALA A 512 21.08 18.04 16.23
N GLY A 513 20.61 18.34 15.01
CA GLY A 513 20.41 19.71 14.52
C GLY A 513 19.02 20.29 14.79
N CYS A 514 18.10 19.51 15.36
CA CYS A 514 16.72 19.92 15.58
C CYS A 514 16.52 20.56 16.95
N ARG A 515 15.59 21.52 17.01
CA ARG A 515 15.08 22.09 18.26
C ARG A 515 13.87 21.31 18.72
N PHE A 516 13.85 20.96 20.00
CA PHE A 516 12.71 20.33 20.65
C PHE A 516 12.05 21.31 21.61
N THR A 517 10.72 21.22 21.72
CA THR A 517 9.98 21.96 22.74
C THR A 517 10.24 21.37 24.13
N ASN A 518 10.71 20.12 24.25
CA ASN A 518 11.22 19.51 25.48
C ASN A 518 12.44 18.63 25.14
N GLY A 519 13.59 18.85 25.79
CA GLY A 519 14.82 18.09 25.51
C GLY A 519 14.67 16.57 25.72
N ALA A 520 13.76 16.14 26.60
CA ALA A 520 13.45 14.73 26.82
C ALA A 520 12.81 14.05 25.59
N ASP A 521 12.21 14.82 24.68
CA ASP A 521 11.52 14.28 23.51
C ASP A 521 12.50 13.71 22.48
N SER A 522 13.76 14.17 22.45
CA SER A 522 14.71 13.74 21.41
C SER A 522 15.05 12.25 21.50
N SER A 523 15.24 11.72 22.71
CA SER A 523 15.54 10.31 22.91
C SER A 523 14.31 9.44 22.64
N LEU A 524 13.14 9.89 23.08
CA LEU A 524 11.86 9.23 22.82
C LEU A 524 11.57 9.14 21.31
N VAL A 525 11.71 10.24 20.59
CA VAL A 525 11.48 10.31 19.14
C VAL A 525 12.45 9.39 18.39
N LEU A 526 13.73 9.37 18.78
CA LEU A 526 14.70 8.47 18.16
C LEU A 526 14.36 6.99 18.40
N GLN A 527 13.97 6.63 19.62
CA GLN A 527 13.56 5.25 19.95
C GLN A 527 12.30 4.84 19.16
N LEU A 528 11.31 5.72 19.09
CA LEU A 528 10.09 5.49 18.33
C LEU A 528 10.40 5.30 16.83
N TYR A 529 11.26 6.17 16.27
CA TYR A 529 11.69 6.04 14.89
C TYR A 529 12.46 4.75 14.63
N ALA A 530 13.41 4.40 15.49
CA ALA A 530 14.22 3.19 15.33
C ALA A 530 13.34 1.94 15.32
N LYS A 531 12.37 1.85 16.23
CA LYS A 531 11.37 0.79 16.27
C LYS A 531 10.54 0.74 14.97
N THR A 532 10.08 1.90 14.50
CA THR A 532 9.27 2.03 13.28
C THR A 532 10.06 1.59 12.05
N ALA A 533 11.27 2.12 11.88
CA ALA A 533 12.14 1.81 10.75
C ALA A 533 12.54 0.34 10.71
N ALA A 534 12.90 -0.25 11.86
CA ALA A 534 13.23 -1.67 11.96
C ALA A 534 12.03 -2.57 11.59
N ALA A 535 10.83 -2.20 12.00
CA ALA A 535 9.62 -2.96 11.65
C ALA A 535 9.27 -2.85 10.16
N VAL A 536 9.45 -1.67 9.54
CA VAL A 536 9.08 -1.44 8.14
C VAL A 536 10.14 -1.96 7.15
N LEU A 537 11.41 -1.69 7.43
CA LEU A 537 12.54 -2.02 6.54
C LEU A 537 13.12 -3.42 6.83
N GLY A 538 12.80 -4.02 7.98
CA GLY A 538 13.50 -5.18 8.52
C GLY A 538 14.72 -4.78 9.36
N THR A 539 15.38 -5.76 9.99
CA THR A 539 16.69 -5.53 10.62
C THR A 539 17.69 -5.12 9.53
N VAL A 540 18.09 -3.85 9.55
CA VAL A 540 19.14 -3.27 8.68
C VAL A 540 20.50 -3.59 9.26
#